data_AF-A0A0P6X2I0-F1
#
_entry.id   AF-A0A0P6X2I0-F1
#
_cell.length_a   1.000
_cell.length_b   1.000
_cell.length_c   1.000
_cell.angle_alpha   90.00
_cell.angle_beta   90.00
_cell.angle_gamma   90.00
#
_symmetry.space_group_name_H-M   'P 1'
#
loop_
_entity.id
_entity.type
_entity.pdbx_description
1 polymer ?
#
loop_
_entity_poly.entity_id
_entity_poly.type
_entity_poly.pdbx_seq_one_letter_code
_entity_poly.pdbx_strand_id
1 'polypeptide(L)'
;MMIKRTSRTAAVALAFFVTFLWSTSWVLIKIGLLEIPPLLFAGLRYALAFAALLLVSLLSGQAAREWKGLTRREWGRLAVLGLVFYALTQGSSVMAQKYLPSASVSLMLNFTTPLVACLGIFWLNERLTRRQWLGITIFLAGGLLYFLPLETHSALPLGWAAAGVAVGGNTLAAVLGRSVNREQSLSPLSVTTLSMGVGALALLAAGAVWETLPAIRWQNWVIIAWLALVNGALAFTLWNHTQRHLAAAESSLINNTMLIQITLLTWLFLGEAVTTKEALGLGLAVLGMVVMQARVARRLEPPAPLVDDKEEGGGL
;
A
#
# COMPACT_ATOMS: atom_id res chain seq x y z
N MET A 1 -10.65 -0.60 -29.05
CA MET A 1 -9.19 -0.70 -28.91
C MET A 1 -8.89 -2.04 -28.27
N MET A 2 -8.57 -3.06 -29.08
CA MET A 2 -8.29 -4.43 -28.63
C MET A 2 -7.00 -4.45 -27.81
N ILE A 3 -7.11 -4.63 -26.49
CA ILE A 3 -5.95 -4.84 -25.63
C ILE A 3 -5.42 -6.24 -25.94
N LYS A 4 -4.31 -6.34 -26.69
CA LYS A 4 -3.58 -7.59 -26.92
C LYS A 4 -3.40 -8.33 -25.59
N ARG A 5 -3.67 -9.65 -25.57
CA ARG A 5 -3.38 -10.53 -24.42
C ARG A 5 -1.99 -10.19 -23.90
N THR A 6 -1.93 -9.62 -22.70
CA THR A 6 -0.66 -9.22 -22.10
C THR A 6 0.10 -10.51 -21.80
N SER A 7 1.28 -10.71 -22.39
CA SER A 7 2.08 -11.89 -22.11
C SER A 7 2.46 -11.90 -20.62
N ARG A 8 2.63 -13.09 -20.03
CA ARG A 8 3.02 -13.21 -18.61
C ARG A 8 4.28 -12.40 -18.29
N THR A 9 5.25 -12.39 -19.20
CA THR A 9 6.47 -11.57 -19.09
C THR A 9 6.17 -10.08 -19.02
N ALA A 10 5.24 -9.58 -19.84
CA ALA A 10 4.82 -8.19 -19.80
C ALA A 10 4.09 -7.84 -18.50
N ALA A 11 3.30 -8.76 -17.94
CA ALA A 11 2.65 -8.55 -16.63
C ALA A 11 3.66 -8.48 -15.48
N VAL A 12 4.69 -9.34 -15.49
CA VAL A 12 5.80 -9.29 -14.51
C VAL A 12 6.58 -7.98 -14.63
N ALA A 13 6.97 -7.59 -15.85
CA ALA A 13 7.70 -6.34 -16.09
C ALA A 13 6.88 -5.12 -15.65
N LEU A 14 5.57 -5.12 -15.94
CA LEU A 14 4.66 -4.08 -15.49
C LEU A 14 4.53 -4.03 -13.97
N ALA A 15 4.49 -5.18 -13.29
CA ALA A 15 4.43 -5.24 -11.83
C ALA A 15 5.71 -4.67 -11.18
N PHE A 16 6.89 -4.95 -11.75
CA PHE A 16 8.15 -4.33 -11.32
C PHE A 16 8.18 -2.82 -11.57
N PHE A 17 7.66 -2.37 -12.71
CA PHE A 17 7.53 -0.94 -12.99
C PHE A 17 6.61 -0.24 -11.97
N VAL A 18 5.50 -0.88 -11.60
CA VAL A 18 4.57 -0.36 -10.59
C VAL A 18 5.24 -0.28 -9.21
N THR A 19 5.96 -1.33 -8.78
CA THR A 19 6.67 -1.28 -7.49
C THR A 19 7.77 -0.24 -7.50
N PHE A 20 8.42 -0.03 -8.64
CA PHE A 20 9.39 1.05 -8.82
C PHE A 20 8.72 2.42 -8.67
N LEU A 21 7.60 2.68 -9.34
CA LEU A 21 6.81 3.91 -9.16
C LEU A 21 6.49 4.10 -7.67
N TRP A 22 5.85 3.13 -7.02
CA TRP A 22 5.55 3.23 -5.60
C TRP A 22 6.78 3.46 -4.72
N SER A 23 7.93 2.89 -5.04
CA SER A 23 9.17 3.12 -4.30
C SER A 23 9.68 4.56 -4.48
N THR A 24 9.56 5.16 -5.69
CA THR A 24 9.87 6.59 -5.89
C THR A 24 8.98 7.51 -5.05
N SER A 25 7.77 7.07 -4.69
CA SER A 25 6.89 7.86 -3.83
C SER A 25 7.49 8.14 -2.46
N TRP A 26 8.31 7.25 -1.91
CA TRP A 26 8.99 7.43 -0.61
C TRP A 26 9.99 8.57 -0.65
N VAL A 27 10.76 8.67 -1.73
CA VAL A 27 11.67 9.80 -1.98
C VAL A 27 10.90 11.12 -2.05
N LEU A 28 9.82 11.15 -2.83
CA LEU A 28 9.02 12.35 -3.01
C LEU A 28 8.26 12.77 -1.74
N ILE A 29 7.80 11.81 -0.94
CA ILE A 29 7.20 12.08 0.37
C ILE A 29 8.23 12.77 1.26
N LYS A 30 9.45 12.21 1.38
CA LYS A 30 10.54 12.81 2.17
C LYS A 30 10.87 14.24 1.74
N ILE A 31 10.97 14.49 0.44
CA ILE A 31 11.22 15.84 -0.09
C ILE A 31 10.07 16.79 0.27
N GLY A 32 8.82 16.37 0.09
CA GLY A 32 7.66 17.20 0.42
C GLY A 32 7.51 17.49 1.91
N LEU A 33 7.92 16.55 2.77
CA LEU A 33 7.90 16.68 4.23
C LEU A 33 8.91 17.69 4.77
N LEU A 34 9.85 18.18 3.95
CA LEU A 34 10.76 19.27 4.33
C LEU A 34 10.02 20.60 4.53
N GLU A 35 8.95 20.83 3.77
CA GLU A 35 8.21 22.10 3.79
C GLU A 35 6.76 21.95 4.26
N ILE A 36 6.18 20.74 4.16
CA ILE A 36 4.77 20.50 4.52
C ILE A 36 4.68 19.54 5.71
N PRO A 37 3.92 19.89 6.76
CA PRO A 37 3.62 18.98 7.85
C PRO A 37 2.97 17.65 7.39
N PRO A 38 3.24 16.54 8.07
CA PRO A 38 2.95 15.20 7.57
C PRO A 38 1.46 14.87 7.42
N LEU A 39 0.60 15.31 8.34
CA LEU A 39 -0.85 15.02 8.23
C LEU A 39 -1.45 15.82 7.07
N LEU A 40 -1.08 17.10 6.95
CA LEU A 40 -1.49 17.96 5.85
C LEU A 40 -0.96 17.43 4.50
N PHE A 41 0.30 17.01 4.43
CA PHE A 41 0.89 16.44 3.22
C PHE A 41 0.14 15.18 2.77
N ALA A 42 -0.10 14.25 3.71
CA ALA A 42 -0.88 13.04 3.43
C ALA A 42 -2.32 13.40 3.01
N GLY A 43 -2.97 14.32 3.71
CA GLY A 43 -4.32 14.79 3.43
C GLY A 43 -4.45 15.39 2.03
N LEU A 44 -3.54 16.29 1.64
CA LEU A 44 -3.54 16.91 0.31
C LEU A 44 -3.33 15.88 -0.80
N ARG A 45 -2.37 14.95 -0.61
CA ARG A 45 -2.12 13.86 -1.55
C ARG A 45 -3.36 13.00 -1.77
N TYR A 46 -4.00 12.54 -0.69
CA TYR A 46 -5.18 11.68 -0.81
C TYR A 46 -6.42 12.45 -1.23
N ALA A 47 -6.55 13.73 -0.91
CA ALA A 47 -7.64 14.57 -1.40
C ALA A 47 -7.57 14.76 -2.91
N LEU A 48 -6.38 15.01 -3.46
CA LEU A 48 -6.19 15.13 -4.90
C LEU A 48 -6.40 13.78 -5.62
N ALA A 49 -5.92 12.69 -5.04
CA ALA A 49 -6.18 11.34 -5.57
C ALA A 49 -7.68 11.00 -5.53
N PHE A 50 -8.37 11.35 -4.43
CA PHE A 50 -9.81 11.22 -4.30
C PHE A 50 -10.53 12.04 -5.37
N ALA A 51 -10.16 13.30 -5.58
CA ALA A 51 -10.78 14.15 -6.60
C ALA A 51 -10.63 13.56 -8.01
N ALA A 52 -9.45 13.02 -8.34
CA ALA A 52 -9.22 12.34 -9.62
C ALA A 52 -10.09 11.08 -9.76
N LEU A 53 -10.13 10.22 -8.74
CA LEU A 53 -10.94 8.99 -8.77
C LEU A 53 -12.45 9.28 -8.73
N LEU A 54 -12.87 10.33 -8.04
CA LEU A 54 -14.24 10.82 -8.03
C LEU A 54 -14.65 11.26 -9.43
N LEU A 55 -13.81 12.04 -10.11
CA LEU A 55 -14.06 12.45 -11.49
C LEU A 55 -14.22 11.22 -12.42
N VAL A 56 -13.34 10.23 -12.33
CA VAL A 56 -13.46 8.99 -13.10
C VAL A 56 -14.75 8.23 -12.75
N SER A 57 -15.13 8.17 -11.47
CA SER A 57 -16.34 7.48 -11.00
C SER A 57 -17.63 8.18 -11.48
N LEU A 58 -17.61 9.51 -11.56
CA LEU A 58 -18.71 10.31 -12.09
C LEU A 58 -18.83 10.15 -13.62
N LEU A 59 -17.72 10.29 -14.35
CA LEU A 59 -17.69 10.21 -15.82
C LEU A 59 -18.02 8.82 -16.34
N SER A 60 -17.65 7.75 -15.62
CA SER A 60 -18.02 6.37 -15.96
C SER A 60 -19.48 6.01 -15.62
N GLY A 61 -20.20 6.92 -14.95
CA GLY A 61 -21.54 6.67 -14.41
C GLY A 61 -21.58 5.65 -13.27
N GLN A 62 -20.43 5.14 -12.79
CA GLN A 62 -20.37 4.16 -11.71
C GLN A 62 -20.95 4.73 -10.41
N ALA A 63 -20.62 5.99 -10.11
CA ALA A 63 -21.14 6.68 -8.94
C ALA A 63 -22.67 6.77 -8.95
N ALA A 64 -23.26 7.08 -10.10
CA ALA A 64 -24.72 7.16 -10.23
C ALA A 64 -25.40 5.79 -10.07
N ARG A 65 -24.76 4.72 -10.53
CA ARG A 65 -25.27 3.33 -10.44
C ARG A 65 -25.18 2.77 -9.03
N GLU A 66 -24.05 2.96 -8.35
CA GLU A 66 -23.76 2.26 -7.09
C GLU A 66 -24.04 3.11 -5.85
N TRP A 67 -23.80 4.42 -5.87
CA TRP A 67 -23.73 5.20 -4.63
C TRP A 67 -25.10 5.61 -4.09
N LYS A 68 -26.10 5.73 -4.97
CA LYS A 68 -27.47 6.10 -4.58
C LYS A 68 -28.16 5.02 -3.73
N GLY A 69 -27.77 3.76 -3.88
CA GLY A 69 -28.36 2.62 -3.18
C GLY A 69 -27.66 2.25 -1.87
N LEU A 70 -26.61 2.97 -1.47
CA LEU A 70 -25.79 2.61 -0.33
C LEU A 70 -26.57 2.68 0.99
N THR A 71 -26.58 1.56 1.69
CA THR A 71 -27.16 1.46 3.04
C THR A 71 -26.28 2.20 4.07
N ARG A 72 -26.86 2.58 5.21
CA ARG A 72 -26.09 3.16 6.33
C ARG A 72 -24.95 2.25 6.79
N ARG A 73 -25.13 0.93 6.71
CA ARG A 73 -24.11 -0.05 7.07
C ARG A 73 -22.93 -0.01 6.10
N GLU A 74 -23.18 0.12 4.81
CA GLU A 74 -22.13 0.22 3.80
C GLU A 74 -21.36 1.54 3.93
N TRP A 75 -22.07 2.66 4.14
CA TRP A 75 -21.42 3.94 4.46
C TRP A 75 -20.53 3.84 5.70
N GLY A 76 -21.03 3.22 6.78
CA GLY A 76 -20.24 2.99 7.98
C GLY A 76 -18.99 2.14 7.73
N ARG A 77 -19.09 1.09 6.92
CA ARG A 77 -17.94 0.24 6.54
C ARG A 77 -16.93 0.98 5.69
N LEU A 78 -17.37 1.74 4.70
CA LEU A 78 -16.49 2.57 3.86
C LEU A 78 -15.80 3.65 4.69
N ALA A 79 -16.50 4.25 5.65
CA ALA A 79 -15.92 5.22 6.57
C ALA A 79 -14.86 4.58 7.48
N VAL A 80 -15.15 3.43 8.09
CA VAL A 80 -14.16 2.69 8.90
C VAL A 80 -12.96 2.28 8.05
N LEU A 81 -13.18 1.77 6.83
CA LEU A 81 -12.09 1.43 5.91
C LEU A 81 -11.25 2.67 5.58
N GLY A 82 -11.89 3.82 5.33
CA GLY A 82 -11.23 5.09 5.06
C GLY A 82 -10.37 5.58 6.21
N LEU A 83 -10.92 5.55 7.42
CA LEU A 83 -10.23 5.94 8.64
C LEU A 83 -9.06 5.02 8.95
N VAL A 84 -9.23 3.69 8.84
CA VAL A 84 -8.17 2.74 9.17
C VAL A 84 -7.09 2.73 8.08
N PHE A 85 -7.47 2.61 6.82
CA PHE A 85 -6.50 2.44 5.74
C PHE A 85 -5.84 3.75 5.35
N TYR A 86 -6.57 4.85 5.15
CA TYR A 86 -5.95 6.08 4.69
C TYR A 86 -5.52 6.98 5.86
N ALA A 87 -6.43 7.30 6.80
CA ALA A 87 -6.07 8.24 7.85
C ALA A 87 -5.08 7.66 8.86
N LEU A 88 -5.38 6.50 9.41
CA LEU A 88 -4.55 5.86 10.42
C LEU A 88 -3.29 5.27 9.77
N THR A 89 -3.43 4.35 8.80
CA THR A 89 -2.27 3.65 8.23
C THR A 89 -1.39 4.56 7.39
N GLN A 90 -1.94 5.18 6.34
CA GLN A 90 -1.12 6.00 5.45
C GLN A 90 -0.66 7.31 6.13
N GLY A 91 -1.51 7.94 6.94
CA GLY A 91 -1.14 9.13 7.70
C GLY A 91 -0.01 8.87 8.69
N SER A 92 -0.11 7.80 9.49
CA SER A 92 0.97 7.44 10.41
C SER A 92 2.23 6.94 9.71
N SER A 93 2.13 6.32 8.53
CA SER A 93 3.30 5.99 7.71
C SER A 93 4.05 7.24 7.23
N VAL A 94 3.32 8.26 6.75
CA VAL A 94 3.92 9.55 6.38
C VAL A 94 4.51 10.27 7.59
N MET A 95 3.82 10.23 8.74
CA MET A 95 4.35 10.74 10.01
C MET A 95 5.65 10.02 10.41
N ALA A 96 5.71 8.70 10.29
CA ALA A 96 6.93 7.93 10.58
C ALA A 96 8.09 8.33 9.66
N GLN A 97 7.83 8.51 8.36
CA GLN A 97 8.85 8.96 7.39
C GLN A 97 9.42 10.34 7.71
N LYS A 98 8.69 11.22 8.40
CA LYS A 98 9.24 12.51 8.84
C LYS A 98 10.39 12.34 9.83
N TYR A 99 10.34 11.33 10.69
CA TYR A 99 11.26 11.17 11.82
C TYR A 99 12.24 10.01 11.67
N LEU A 100 11.97 9.06 10.78
CA LEU A 100 12.75 7.84 10.62
C LEU A 100 13.28 7.69 9.18
N PRO A 101 14.43 7.04 8.98
CA PRO A 101 14.90 6.65 7.64
C PRO A 101 13.86 5.81 6.89
N SER A 102 13.78 5.98 5.57
CA SER A 102 12.77 5.30 4.74
C SER A 102 12.92 3.78 4.78
N ALA A 103 14.16 3.28 4.80
CA ALA A 103 14.45 1.86 4.93
C ALA A 103 13.89 1.26 6.24
N SER A 104 14.02 1.99 7.35
CA SER A 104 13.52 1.58 8.66
C SER A 104 11.99 1.51 8.70
N VAL A 105 11.31 2.54 8.18
CA VAL A 105 9.84 2.57 8.10
C VAL A 105 9.32 1.49 7.16
N SER A 106 9.98 1.29 6.00
CA SER A 106 9.62 0.24 5.05
C SER A 106 9.78 -1.16 5.66
N LEU A 107 10.89 -1.43 6.36
CA LEU A 107 11.10 -2.68 7.07
C LEU A 107 10.03 -2.90 8.16
N MET A 108 9.69 -1.86 8.93
CA MET A 108 8.59 -1.94 9.90
C MET A 108 7.26 -2.32 9.25
N LEU A 109 6.87 -1.68 8.15
CA LEU A 109 5.62 -2.03 7.45
C LEU A 109 5.59 -3.48 6.98
N ASN A 110 6.74 -4.07 6.64
CA ASN A 110 6.81 -5.49 6.27
C ASN A 110 6.52 -6.45 7.45
N PHE A 111 6.56 -5.99 8.71
CA PHE A 111 6.06 -6.77 9.85
C PHE A 111 4.55 -7.01 9.79
N THR A 112 3.79 -6.26 8.97
CA THR A 112 2.38 -6.56 8.73
C THR A 112 2.18 -7.99 8.21
N THR A 113 3.05 -8.51 7.35
CA THR A 113 2.86 -9.85 6.77
C THR A 113 2.91 -10.98 7.80
N PRO A 114 3.95 -11.11 8.65
CA PRO A 114 3.95 -12.11 9.72
C PRO A 114 2.84 -11.87 10.75
N LEU A 115 2.48 -10.62 11.06
CA LEU A 115 1.37 -10.32 11.97
C LEU A 115 0.02 -10.80 11.43
N VAL A 116 -0.27 -10.51 10.15
CA VAL A 116 -1.49 -11.00 9.48
C VAL A 116 -1.51 -12.53 9.44
N ALA A 117 -0.37 -13.18 9.15
CA ALA A 117 -0.27 -14.64 9.15
C ALA A 117 -0.57 -15.24 10.53
N CYS A 118 -0.06 -14.65 11.60
CA CYS A 118 -0.35 -15.06 12.98
C CYS A 118 -1.83 -14.82 13.34
N LEU A 119 -2.41 -13.67 12.97
CA LEU A 119 -3.83 -13.40 13.21
C LEU A 119 -4.75 -14.36 12.43
N GLY A 120 -4.33 -14.82 11.25
CA GLY A 120 -5.03 -15.86 10.49
C GLY A 120 -5.21 -17.16 11.27
N ILE A 121 -4.30 -17.50 12.17
CA ILE A 121 -4.43 -18.68 13.05
C ILE A 121 -5.65 -18.54 13.96
N PHE A 122 -5.80 -17.38 14.61
CA PHE A 122 -6.84 -17.15 15.60
C PHE A 122 -8.20 -16.83 14.98
N TRP A 123 -8.22 -16.03 13.90
CA TRP A 123 -9.46 -15.52 13.31
C TRP A 123 -9.99 -16.36 12.15
N LEU A 124 -9.10 -17.02 11.40
CA LEU A 124 -9.42 -17.76 10.19
C LEU A 124 -9.21 -19.27 10.36
N ASN A 125 -8.78 -19.72 11.54
CA ASN A 125 -8.40 -21.12 11.82
C ASN A 125 -7.35 -21.67 10.83
N GLU A 126 -6.49 -20.79 10.31
CA GLU A 126 -5.42 -21.17 9.38
C GLU A 126 -4.29 -21.89 10.12
N ARG A 127 -3.71 -22.91 9.47
CA ARG A 127 -2.54 -23.63 10.00
C ARG A 127 -1.29 -23.18 9.26
N LEU A 128 -0.40 -22.48 9.95
CA LEU A 128 0.90 -22.12 9.41
C LEU A 128 1.76 -23.39 9.20
N THR A 129 2.29 -23.52 7.99
CA THR A 129 3.23 -24.57 7.62
C THR A 129 4.60 -24.34 8.29
N ARG A 130 5.40 -25.40 8.44
CA ARG A 130 6.79 -25.30 8.96
C ARG A 130 7.65 -24.27 8.19
N ARG A 131 7.41 -24.11 6.89
CA ARG A 131 8.12 -23.12 6.05
C ARG A 131 7.68 -21.68 6.36
N GLN A 132 6.40 -21.46 6.64
CA GLN A 132 5.92 -20.13 7.06
C GLN A 132 6.53 -19.75 8.40
N TRP A 133 6.56 -20.68 9.36
CA TRP A 133 7.29 -20.47 10.63
C TRP A 133 8.77 -20.16 10.41
N LEU A 134 9.46 -20.93 9.58
CA LEU A 134 10.86 -20.67 9.24
C LEU A 134 11.05 -19.27 8.62
N GLY A 135 10.20 -18.89 7.66
CA GLY A 135 10.24 -17.58 7.03
C GLY A 135 10.00 -16.44 8.03
N ILE A 136 9.05 -16.60 8.95
CA ILE A 136 8.80 -15.65 10.04
C ILE A 136 10.03 -15.53 10.93
N THR A 137 10.65 -16.65 11.34
CA THR A 137 11.86 -16.62 12.18
C THR A 137 13.03 -15.91 11.49
N ILE A 138 13.28 -16.22 10.21
CA ILE A 138 14.33 -15.56 9.43
C ILE A 138 14.05 -14.05 9.30
N PHE A 139 12.79 -13.68 9.03
CA PHE A 139 12.38 -12.28 8.94
C PHE A 139 12.62 -11.53 10.25
N LEU A 140 12.20 -12.11 11.38
CA LEU A 140 12.41 -11.53 12.70
C LEU A 140 13.91 -11.40 13.03
N ALA A 141 14.72 -12.40 12.70
CA ALA A 141 16.17 -12.34 12.87
C ALA A 141 16.80 -11.21 12.04
N GLY A 142 16.36 -11.02 10.79
CA GLY A 142 16.78 -9.90 9.94
C GLY A 142 16.39 -8.54 10.52
N GLY A 143 15.16 -8.41 11.04
CA GLY A 143 14.70 -7.21 11.74
C GLY A 143 15.50 -6.91 13.01
N LEU A 144 15.80 -7.94 13.82
CA LEU A 144 16.63 -7.79 15.02
C LEU A 144 18.06 -7.36 14.66
N LEU A 145 18.67 -7.97 13.63
CA LEU A 145 19.99 -7.57 13.14
C LEU A 145 20.01 -6.12 12.66
N TYR A 146 18.94 -5.69 11.98
CA TYR A 146 18.79 -4.33 11.50
C TYR A 146 18.69 -3.32 12.65
N PHE A 147 17.76 -3.53 13.60
CA PHE A 147 17.43 -2.53 14.61
C PHE A 147 18.34 -2.54 15.85
N LEU A 148 19.12 -3.59 16.12
CA LEU A 148 19.95 -3.67 17.33
C LEU A 148 21.40 -3.22 17.09
N PRO A 149 22.03 -2.48 18.04
CA PRO A 149 21.43 -1.92 19.25
C PRO A 149 20.50 -0.73 18.92
N LEU A 150 19.48 -0.51 19.76
CA LEU A 150 18.57 0.61 19.59
C LEU A 150 19.31 1.92 19.91
N GLU A 151 19.53 2.75 18.89
CA GLU A 151 20.10 4.08 19.10
C GLU A 151 19.03 5.00 19.71
N THR A 152 19.24 5.42 20.95
CA THR A 152 18.32 6.30 21.68
C THR A 152 18.59 7.77 21.34
N HIS A 153 18.34 8.18 20.10
CA HIS A 153 18.29 9.60 19.75
C HIS A 153 16.90 10.17 20.05
N SER A 154 16.85 11.27 20.80
CA SER A 154 15.67 11.85 21.46
C SER A 154 14.52 12.31 20.54
N ALA A 155 14.71 12.31 19.22
CA ALA A 155 13.68 12.65 18.23
C ALA A 155 12.91 11.44 17.65
N LEU A 156 13.25 10.22 18.06
CA LEU A 156 12.72 8.97 17.49
C LEU A 156 11.38 8.43 18.08
N PRO A 157 10.94 8.71 19.33
CA PRO A 157 9.78 8.04 19.91
C PRO A 157 8.48 8.21 19.13
N LEU A 158 8.20 9.44 18.66
CA LEU A 158 7.00 9.72 17.87
C LEU A 158 7.04 9.00 16.51
N GLY A 159 8.21 8.94 15.86
CA GLY A 159 8.41 8.22 14.62
C GLY A 159 8.13 6.73 14.75
N TRP A 160 8.67 6.09 15.80
CA TRP A 160 8.43 4.67 16.07
C TRP A 160 7.00 4.38 16.50
N ALA A 161 6.39 5.26 17.30
CA ALA A 161 4.96 5.15 17.65
C ALA A 161 4.09 5.23 16.39
N ALA A 162 4.36 6.19 15.50
CA ALA A 162 3.67 6.32 14.23
C ALA A 162 3.89 5.10 13.33
N ALA A 163 5.10 4.55 13.25
CA ALA A 163 5.38 3.33 12.50
C ALA A 163 4.63 2.12 13.07
N GLY A 164 4.55 1.98 14.39
CA GLY A 164 3.75 0.94 15.06
C GLY A 164 2.26 1.07 14.77
N VAL A 165 1.72 2.30 14.81
CA VAL A 165 0.34 2.59 14.40
C VAL A 165 0.11 2.24 12.92
N ALA A 166 1.08 2.53 12.05
CA ALA A 166 1.00 2.18 10.64
C ALA A 166 0.95 0.66 10.44
N VAL A 167 1.79 -0.10 11.13
CA VAL A 167 1.80 -1.56 11.07
C VAL A 167 0.48 -2.16 11.57
N GLY A 168 -0.02 -1.67 12.72
CA GLY A 168 -1.29 -2.12 13.30
C GLY A 168 -2.49 -1.77 12.41
N GLY A 169 -2.52 -0.53 11.90
CA GLY A 169 -3.52 -0.06 10.94
C GLY A 169 -3.51 -0.87 9.65
N ASN A 170 -2.34 -1.14 9.08
CA ASN A 170 -2.21 -1.92 7.85
C ASN A 170 -2.68 -3.37 8.05
N THR A 171 -2.36 -3.95 9.21
CA THR A 171 -2.83 -5.28 9.62
C THR A 171 -4.37 -5.32 9.71
N LEU A 172 -4.97 -4.32 10.35
CA LEU A 172 -6.43 -4.21 10.48
C LEU A 172 -7.09 -3.94 9.12
N ALA A 173 -6.53 -3.06 8.31
CA ALA A 173 -7.01 -2.75 6.96
C ALA A 173 -6.96 -3.98 6.05
N ALA A 174 -5.93 -4.83 6.16
CA ALA A 174 -5.85 -6.08 5.41
C ALA A 174 -7.00 -7.03 5.77
N VAL A 175 -7.43 -7.08 7.04
CA VAL A 175 -8.56 -7.90 7.49
C VAL A 175 -9.90 -7.29 7.05
N LEU A 176 -10.08 -5.98 7.26
CA LEU A 176 -11.30 -5.25 6.89
C LEU A 176 -11.52 -5.19 5.37
N GLY A 177 -10.46 -4.95 4.60
CA GLY A 177 -10.52 -4.93 3.15
C GLY A 177 -10.99 -6.26 2.57
N ARG A 178 -10.56 -7.39 3.15
CA ARG A 178 -11.05 -8.72 2.76
C ARG A 178 -12.53 -8.88 3.04
N SER A 179 -13.05 -8.40 4.17
CA SER A 179 -14.48 -8.55 4.50
C SER A 179 -15.36 -7.71 3.57
N VAL A 180 -14.96 -6.46 3.27
CA VAL A 180 -15.67 -5.59 2.33
C VAL A 180 -15.63 -6.16 0.91
N ASN A 181 -14.48 -6.65 0.46
CA ASN A 181 -14.35 -7.16 -0.91
C ASN A 181 -15.05 -8.52 -1.12
N ARG A 182 -15.26 -9.30 -0.05
CA ARG A 182 -15.97 -10.60 -0.12
C ARG A 182 -17.46 -10.45 -0.41
N GLU A 183 -18.06 -9.33 0.00
CA GLU A 183 -19.48 -9.08 -0.22
C GLU A 183 -19.79 -8.68 -1.67
N GLN A 184 -18.78 -8.25 -2.44
CA GLN A 184 -18.87 -7.86 -3.86
C GLN A 184 -20.02 -6.89 -4.21
N SER A 185 -20.54 -6.14 -3.23
CA SER A 185 -21.66 -5.21 -3.44
C SER A 185 -21.26 -3.92 -4.16
N LEU A 186 -19.96 -3.61 -4.21
CA LEU A 186 -19.42 -2.39 -4.81
C LEU A 186 -18.19 -2.71 -5.66
N SER A 187 -18.05 -1.98 -6.76
CA SER A 187 -16.83 -2.01 -7.54
C SER A 187 -15.60 -1.59 -6.71
N PRO A 188 -14.40 -2.16 -6.97
CA PRO A 188 -13.16 -1.76 -6.28
C PRO A 188 -12.86 -0.27 -6.40
N LEU A 189 -13.24 0.36 -7.52
CA LEU A 189 -13.12 1.80 -7.74
C LEU A 189 -13.99 2.58 -6.76
N SER A 190 -15.25 2.20 -6.56
CA SER A 190 -16.15 2.85 -5.61
C SER A 190 -15.68 2.70 -4.17
N VAL A 191 -15.28 1.49 -3.78
CA VAL A 191 -14.74 1.23 -2.43
C VAL A 191 -13.52 2.11 -2.16
N THR A 192 -12.58 2.16 -3.11
CA THR A 192 -11.35 2.96 -3.02
C THR A 192 -11.67 4.45 -2.99
N THR A 193 -12.52 4.94 -3.88
CA THR A 193 -12.86 6.37 -3.98
C THR A 193 -13.52 6.87 -2.70
N LEU A 194 -14.56 6.18 -2.22
CA LEU A 194 -15.33 6.62 -1.05
C LEU A 194 -14.52 6.52 0.24
N SER A 195 -13.78 5.41 0.44
CA SER A 195 -12.92 5.26 1.62
C SER A 195 -11.74 6.24 1.61
N MET A 196 -11.12 6.50 0.45
CA MET A 196 -10.05 7.50 0.31
C MET A 196 -10.55 8.90 0.62
N GLY A 197 -11.77 9.26 0.16
CA GLY A 197 -12.39 10.54 0.48
C GLY A 197 -12.54 10.75 1.99
N VAL A 198 -13.07 9.75 2.71
CA VAL A 198 -13.20 9.82 4.18
C VAL A 198 -11.84 9.99 4.85
N GLY A 199 -10.84 9.20 4.45
CA GLY A 199 -9.51 9.30 5.03
C GLY A 199 -8.80 10.62 4.72
N ALA A 200 -8.95 11.13 3.49
CA ALA A 200 -8.40 12.42 3.09
C ALA A 200 -9.01 13.57 3.92
N LEU A 201 -10.32 13.57 4.10
CA LEU A 201 -11.01 14.55 4.94
C LEU A 201 -10.54 14.48 6.40
N ALA A 202 -10.41 13.28 6.96
CA ALA A 202 -9.92 13.10 8.32
C ALA A 202 -8.47 13.61 8.49
N LEU A 203 -7.59 13.34 7.51
CA LEU A 203 -6.21 13.81 7.51
C LEU A 203 -6.10 15.33 7.36
N LEU A 204 -6.88 15.93 6.45
CA LEU A 204 -6.92 17.38 6.28
C LEU A 204 -7.46 18.07 7.53
N ALA A 205 -8.52 17.53 8.15
CA ALA A 205 -9.05 18.04 9.40
C ALA A 205 -8.01 17.93 10.53
N ALA A 206 -7.36 16.78 10.66
CA ALA A 206 -6.29 16.57 11.64
C ALA A 206 -5.11 17.54 11.43
N GLY A 207 -4.64 17.69 10.19
CA GLY A 207 -3.58 18.63 9.83
C GLY A 207 -3.98 20.08 10.11
N ALA A 208 -5.21 20.49 9.81
CA ALA A 208 -5.69 21.85 10.09
C ALA A 208 -5.81 22.15 11.59
N VAL A 209 -6.07 21.14 12.43
CA VAL A 209 -6.22 21.31 13.88
C VAL A 209 -4.88 21.24 14.61
N TRP A 210 -3.98 20.33 14.21
CA TRP A 210 -2.75 20.03 14.96
C TRP A 210 -1.45 20.50 14.30
N GLU A 211 -1.47 20.92 13.04
CA GLU A 211 -0.28 21.36 12.31
C GLU A 211 -0.41 22.82 11.87
N THR A 212 0.72 23.50 11.75
CA THR A 212 0.76 24.86 11.20
C THR A 212 0.55 24.82 9.69
N LEU A 213 -0.36 25.64 9.17
CA LEU A 213 -0.61 25.73 7.73
C LEU A 213 0.55 26.47 7.04
N PRO A 214 1.38 25.80 6.23
CA PRO A 214 2.49 26.45 5.55
C PRO A 214 2.02 27.12 4.26
N ALA A 215 2.78 28.11 3.78
CA ALA A 215 2.66 28.57 2.41
C ALA A 215 3.26 27.51 1.47
N ILE A 216 2.42 26.82 0.70
CA ILE A 216 2.86 25.72 -0.16
C ILE A 216 3.40 26.26 -1.48
N ARG A 217 4.68 26.03 -1.74
CA ARG A 217 5.35 26.36 -3.01
C ARG A 217 4.82 25.48 -4.15
N TRP A 218 4.87 26.00 -5.38
CA TRP A 218 4.37 25.28 -6.56
C TRP A 218 5.07 23.94 -6.80
N GLN A 219 6.35 23.80 -6.43
CA GLN A 219 7.10 22.56 -6.54
C GLN A 219 6.46 21.44 -5.70
N ASN A 220 5.98 21.75 -4.49
CA ASN A 220 5.30 20.77 -3.65
C ASN A 220 3.93 20.40 -4.21
N TRP A 221 3.22 21.32 -4.86
CA TRP A 221 2.00 20.99 -5.58
C TRP A 221 2.26 20.02 -6.73
N VAL A 222 3.37 20.16 -7.45
CA VAL A 222 3.80 19.19 -8.47
C VAL A 222 4.13 17.84 -7.86
N ILE A 223 4.82 17.80 -6.72
CA ILE A 223 5.09 16.56 -5.97
C ILE A 223 3.77 15.88 -5.56
N ILE A 224 2.84 16.63 -4.97
CA ILE A 224 1.52 16.13 -4.55
C ILE A 224 0.73 15.62 -5.75
N ALA A 225 0.74 16.34 -6.87
CA ALA A 225 0.06 15.93 -8.11
C ALA A 225 0.67 14.65 -8.69
N TRP A 226 1.99 14.54 -8.73
CA TRP A 226 2.68 13.32 -9.17
C TRP A 226 2.36 12.13 -8.25
N LEU A 227 2.37 12.35 -6.94
CA LEU A 227 2.04 11.34 -5.94
C LEU A 227 0.57 10.88 -6.02
N ALA A 228 -0.35 11.78 -6.34
CA ALA A 228 -1.77 11.48 -6.47
C ALA A 228 -2.09 10.78 -7.80
N LEU A 229 -1.60 11.32 -8.92
CA LEU A 229 -1.98 10.87 -10.26
C LEU A 229 -1.14 9.70 -10.74
N VAL A 230 0.19 9.78 -10.62
CA VAL A 230 1.11 8.75 -11.12
C VAL A 230 1.23 7.61 -10.12
N ASN A 231 1.59 7.92 -8.87
CA ASN A 231 1.76 6.90 -7.83
C ASN A 231 0.45 6.38 -7.23
N GLY A 232 -0.59 7.20 -7.24
CA GLY A 232 -1.94 6.81 -6.87
C GLY A 232 -2.65 6.18 -8.05
N ALA A 233 -3.39 6.99 -8.81
CA ALA A 233 -4.33 6.50 -9.81
C ALA A 233 -3.69 5.56 -10.86
N LEU A 234 -2.65 6.00 -11.57
CA LEU A 234 -2.02 5.20 -12.62
C LEU A 234 -1.40 3.91 -12.09
N ALA A 235 -0.55 3.99 -11.07
CA ALA A 235 0.11 2.81 -10.51
C ALA A 235 -0.89 1.80 -9.95
N PHE A 236 -1.97 2.24 -9.27
CA PHE A 236 -3.04 1.33 -8.85
C PHE A 236 -3.78 0.70 -10.02
N THR A 237 -4.08 1.43 -11.10
CA THR A 237 -4.70 0.86 -12.30
C THR A 237 -3.80 -0.20 -12.93
N LEU A 238 -2.51 0.09 -13.10
CA LEU A 238 -1.54 -0.85 -13.64
C LEU A 238 -1.37 -2.08 -12.73
N TRP A 239 -1.32 -1.90 -11.41
CA TRP A 239 -1.27 -3.01 -10.45
C TRP A 239 -2.49 -3.91 -10.55
N ASN A 240 -3.70 -3.33 -10.61
CA ASN A 240 -4.91 -4.12 -10.77
C ASN A 240 -4.90 -4.92 -12.07
N HIS A 241 -4.30 -4.37 -13.14
CA HIS A 241 -4.12 -5.10 -14.39
C HIS A 241 -3.13 -6.27 -14.26
N THR A 242 -2.02 -6.10 -13.54
CA THR A 242 -1.05 -7.19 -13.31
C THR A 242 -1.66 -8.31 -12.47
N GLN A 243 -2.50 -7.97 -11.49
CA GLN A 243 -3.20 -8.93 -10.64
C GLN A 243 -4.19 -9.84 -11.40
N ARG A 244 -4.59 -9.48 -12.63
CA ARG A 244 -5.39 -10.34 -13.50
C ARG A 244 -4.56 -11.44 -14.19
N HIS A 245 -3.23 -11.29 -14.21
CA HIS A 245 -2.32 -12.16 -14.97
C HIS A 245 -1.27 -12.84 -14.09
N LEU A 246 -1.08 -12.37 -12.86
CA LEU A 246 -0.11 -12.90 -11.90
C LEU A 246 -0.83 -13.56 -10.73
N ALA A 247 -0.28 -14.66 -10.24
CA ALA A 247 -0.78 -15.27 -9.02
C ALA A 247 -0.51 -14.34 -7.82
N ALA A 248 -1.39 -14.36 -6.81
CA ALA A 248 -1.26 -13.51 -5.62
C ALA A 248 0.11 -13.65 -4.94
N ALA A 249 0.70 -14.85 -4.95
CA ALA A 249 2.04 -15.08 -4.42
C ALA A 249 3.15 -14.39 -5.24
N GLU A 250 3.04 -14.39 -6.57
CA GLU A 250 4.01 -13.71 -7.45
C GLU A 250 3.94 -12.20 -7.22
N SER A 251 2.73 -11.65 -7.16
CA SER A 251 2.53 -10.23 -6.89
C SER A 251 3.03 -9.82 -5.52
N SER A 252 2.81 -10.63 -4.49
CA SER A 252 3.38 -10.38 -3.16
C SER A 252 4.91 -10.42 -3.17
N LEU A 253 5.52 -11.38 -3.87
CA LEU A 253 6.99 -11.44 -4.02
C LEU A 253 7.54 -10.20 -4.73
N ILE A 254 6.91 -9.76 -5.82
CA ILE A 254 7.29 -8.55 -6.54
C ILE A 254 7.10 -7.32 -5.64
N ASN A 255 6.02 -7.25 -4.87
CA ASN A 255 5.77 -6.15 -3.94
C ASN A 255 6.86 -6.05 -2.84
N ASN A 256 7.32 -7.18 -2.29
CA ASN A 256 8.40 -7.19 -1.29
C ASN A 256 9.71 -6.59 -1.82
N THR A 257 9.93 -6.58 -3.15
CA THR A 257 11.13 -5.94 -3.74
C THR A 257 11.16 -4.43 -3.51
N MET A 258 10.03 -3.81 -3.17
CA MET A 258 9.98 -2.41 -2.74
C MET A 258 10.93 -2.14 -1.58
N LEU A 259 11.17 -3.08 -0.67
CA LEU A 259 12.11 -2.87 0.44
C LEU A 259 13.53 -2.55 -0.07
N ILE A 260 13.97 -3.25 -1.12
CA ILE A 260 15.27 -3.03 -1.76
C ILE A 260 15.22 -1.74 -2.59
N GLN A 261 14.16 -1.55 -3.40
CA GLN A 261 14.03 -0.38 -4.27
C GLN A 261 13.97 0.93 -3.48
N ILE A 262 13.20 0.97 -2.39
CA ILE A 262 13.11 2.12 -1.48
C ILE A 262 14.49 2.44 -0.93
N THR A 263 15.20 1.44 -0.40
CA THR A 263 16.55 1.63 0.17
C THR A 263 17.53 2.19 -0.86
N LEU A 264 17.54 1.66 -2.09
CA LEU A 264 18.42 2.13 -3.16
C LEU A 264 18.05 3.55 -3.61
N LEU A 265 16.76 3.83 -3.79
CA LEU A 265 16.29 5.14 -4.24
C LEU A 265 16.52 6.22 -3.18
N THR A 266 16.29 5.93 -1.91
CA THR A 266 16.51 6.92 -0.84
C THR A 266 17.98 7.13 -0.56
N TRP A 267 18.82 6.11 -0.71
CA TRP A 267 20.27 6.29 -0.74
C TRP A 267 20.70 7.20 -1.89
N LEU A 268 20.22 6.93 -3.12
CA LEU A 268 20.62 7.68 -4.32
C LEU A 268 20.15 9.15 -4.30
N PHE A 269 18.89 9.40 -3.92
CA PHE A 269 18.28 10.73 -4.04
C PHE A 269 18.28 11.54 -2.74
N LEU A 270 18.31 10.89 -1.58
CA LEU A 270 18.26 11.56 -0.27
C LEU A 270 19.56 11.40 0.53
N GLY A 271 20.49 10.55 0.08
CA GLY A 271 21.70 10.24 0.84
C GLY A 271 21.44 9.37 2.08
N GLU A 272 20.28 8.69 2.18
CA GLU A 272 19.99 7.76 3.26
C GLU A 272 20.83 6.48 3.11
N ALA A 273 22.10 6.54 3.54
CA ALA A 273 23.00 5.40 3.51
C ALA A 273 22.60 4.34 4.56
N VAL A 274 22.65 3.08 4.16
CA VAL A 274 22.53 1.93 5.06
C VAL A 274 23.90 1.36 5.37
N THR A 275 24.15 1.07 6.63
CA THR A 275 25.34 0.35 7.08
C THR A 275 25.33 -1.09 6.55
N THR A 276 26.51 -1.74 6.53
CA THR A 276 26.61 -3.16 6.16
C THR A 276 25.71 -4.04 7.04
N LYS A 277 25.59 -3.72 8.33
CA LYS A 277 24.70 -4.42 9.27
C LYS A 277 23.24 -4.29 8.85
N GLU A 278 22.78 -3.08 8.55
CA GLU A 278 21.42 -2.82 8.09
C GLU A 278 21.15 -3.50 6.74
N ALA A 279 22.09 -3.45 5.80
CA ALA A 279 21.97 -4.15 4.52
C ALA A 279 21.83 -5.68 4.70
N LEU A 280 22.60 -6.29 5.60
CA LEU A 280 22.46 -7.71 5.95
C LEU A 280 21.11 -8.01 6.62
N GLY A 281 20.66 -7.14 7.53
CA GLY A 281 19.35 -7.25 8.18
C GLY A 281 18.20 -7.18 7.18
N LEU A 282 18.24 -6.23 6.23
CA LEU A 282 17.28 -6.12 5.13
C LEU A 282 17.32 -7.36 4.24
N GLY A 283 18.52 -7.85 3.88
CA GLY A 283 18.69 -9.06 3.08
C GLY A 283 18.06 -10.30 3.75
N LEU A 284 18.28 -10.48 5.06
CA LEU A 284 17.65 -11.54 5.84
C LEU A 284 16.13 -11.36 5.92
N ALA A 285 15.64 -10.13 6.11
CA ALA A 285 14.21 -9.86 6.13
C ALA A 285 13.54 -10.24 4.79
N VAL A 286 14.12 -9.83 3.67
CA VAL A 286 13.64 -10.22 2.32
C VAL A 286 13.66 -11.74 2.16
N LEU A 287 14.74 -12.40 2.56
CA LEU A 287 14.85 -13.86 2.50
C LEU A 287 13.73 -14.55 3.30
N GLY A 288 13.47 -14.08 4.52
CA GLY A 288 12.40 -14.60 5.37
C GLY A 288 11.03 -14.47 4.70
N MET A 289 10.74 -13.32 4.09
CA MET A 289 9.50 -13.11 3.34
C MET A 289 9.37 -14.05 2.14
N VAL A 290 10.45 -14.23 1.37
CA VAL A 290 10.47 -15.15 0.22
C VAL A 290 10.21 -16.59 0.68
N VAL A 291 10.90 -17.04 1.74
CA VAL A 291 10.73 -18.40 2.30
C VAL A 291 9.28 -18.63 2.77
N MET A 292 8.68 -17.62 3.40
CA MET A 292 7.29 -17.66 3.85
C MET A 292 6.30 -17.79 2.68
N GLN A 293 6.57 -17.15 1.53
CA GLN A 293 5.63 -17.02 0.40
C GLN A 293 5.84 -18.07 -0.72
N ALA A 294 6.99 -18.75 -0.77
CA ALA A 294 7.43 -19.63 -1.86
C ALA A 294 6.52 -20.83 -2.21
N ARG A 295 5.51 -21.17 -1.39
CA ARG A 295 4.59 -22.30 -1.67
C ARG A 295 3.16 -21.90 -2.03
N VAL A 296 2.73 -20.66 -1.74
CA VAL A 296 1.42 -20.15 -2.21
C VAL A 296 1.42 -20.09 -3.74
N ALA A 297 2.58 -19.81 -4.35
CA ALA A 297 2.78 -19.77 -5.80
C ALA A 297 2.59 -21.11 -6.53
N ARG A 298 2.61 -22.26 -5.83
CA ARG A 298 2.48 -23.59 -6.47
C ARG A 298 1.06 -24.19 -6.39
N ARG A 299 0.11 -23.53 -5.72
CA ARG A 299 -1.24 -24.08 -5.45
C ARG A 299 -2.40 -23.32 -6.08
N LEU A 300 -2.15 -22.21 -6.76
CA LEU A 300 -3.20 -21.44 -7.44
C LEU A 300 -2.86 -21.38 -8.91
N GLU A 301 -3.51 -22.24 -9.70
CA GLU A 301 -3.64 -22.01 -11.13
C GLU A 301 -4.21 -20.60 -11.35
N PRO A 302 -3.75 -19.87 -12.37
CA PRO A 302 -4.29 -18.55 -12.66
C PRO A 302 -5.82 -18.64 -12.80
N PRO A 303 -6.59 -17.64 -12.32
CA PRO A 303 -8.02 -17.62 -12.53
C PRO A 303 -8.32 -17.80 -14.02
N ALA A 304 -9.25 -18.71 -14.34
CA ALA A 304 -9.67 -18.93 -15.71
C ALA A 304 -9.99 -17.57 -16.36
N PRO A 305 -9.51 -17.31 -17.59
CA PRO A 305 -9.85 -16.07 -18.27
C PRO A 305 -11.37 -15.95 -18.33
N LEU A 306 -11.89 -14.79 -17.94
CA LEU A 306 -13.32 -14.48 -18.08
C LEU A 306 -13.69 -14.76 -19.53
N VAL A 307 -14.56 -15.75 -19.75
CA VAL A 307 -15.18 -16.01 -21.03
C VAL A 307 -15.97 -14.74 -21.36
N ASP A 308 -15.65 -14.13 -22.50
CA ASP A 308 -16.41 -13.00 -23.03
C ASP A 308 -17.74 -13.60 -23.52
N ASP A 309 -18.81 -13.44 -22.72
CA ASP A 309 -20.18 -13.84 -23.08
C ASP A 309 -20.72 -12.91 -24.18
N LYS A 310 -20.06 -12.90 -25.34
CA LYS A 310 -20.54 -12.27 -26.58
C LYS A 310 -19.93 -12.96 -27.78
N GLU A 311 -20.55 -14.07 -28.19
CA GLU A 311 -20.73 -14.48 -29.59
C GLU A 311 -21.33 -15.89 -29.59
N GLU A 312 -22.66 -15.99 -29.50
CA GLU A 312 -23.47 -17.05 -30.13
C GLU A 312 -24.95 -16.80 -29.77
N GLY A 313 -25.52 -15.81 -30.45
CA GLY A 313 -26.93 -15.43 -30.34
C GLY A 313 -27.33 -14.62 -31.55
N GLY A 314 -27.32 -15.23 -32.73
CA GLY A 314 -27.72 -14.57 -33.97
C GLY A 314 -27.43 -15.42 -35.21
N GLY A 315 -28.32 -16.35 -35.52
CA GLY A 315 -28.25 -17.17 -36.72
C GLY A 315 -29.57 -17.90 -36.98
N LEU A 316 -30.61 -17.14 -37.32
CA LEU A 316 -31.60 -17.52 -38.32
C LEU A 316 -31.42 -16.57 -39.50
#